data_AF-A0A357A119-F1
#
_entry.id   AF-A0A357A119-F1
#
_cell.length_a   1.000
_cell.length_b   1.000
_cell.length_c   1.000
_cell.angle_alpha   90.00
_cell.angle_beta   90.00
_cell.angle_gamma   90.00
#
_symmetry.space_group_name_H-M   'P 1'
#
loop_
_entity.id
_entity.type
_entity.pdbx_description
1 polymer ?
#
loop_
_entity_poly.entity_id
_entity_poly.type
_entity_poly.pdbx_seq_one_letter_code
_entity_poly.pdbx_strand_id
1 'polypeptide(L)' 'GGAGQVNYSASKGGVVSLTRTLALELGKFQITSNAVAPGLIDTPLYRQLKPEVQERL' A
#
# COMPACT_ATOMS: atom_id res chain seq x y z
N GLY A 1 -0.86 8.43 -0.27
CA GLY A 1 -0.73 8.53 -1.74
C GLY A 1 0.18 9.71 -2.07
N GLY A 2 0.75 9.74 -3.26
CA GLY A 2 1.62 10.83 -3.73
C GLY A 2 1.03 11.56 -4.93
N ALA A 3 1.36 12.84 -5.10
CA ALA A 3 1.00 13.60 -6.29
C ALA A 3 1.55 12.90 -7.55
N GLY A 4 0.74 12.82 -8.61
CA GLY A 4 1.07 12.09 -9.85
C GLY A 4 0.87 10.57 -9.80
N GLN A 5 0.43 10.01 -8.66
CA GLN A 5 0.20 8.57 -8.49
C GLN A 5 -1.27 8.25 -8.20
N VAL A 6 -2.20 8.82 -8.97
CA VAL A 6 -3.65 8.67 -8.72
C VAL A 6 -4.12 7.22 -8.80
N ASN A 7 -3.67 6.48 -9.81
CA ASN A 7 -3.98 5.06 -10.02
C ASN A 7 -3.38 4.18 -8.91
N TYR A 8 -2.14 4.42 -8.52
CA TYR A 8 -1.47 3.68 -7.45
C TYR A 8 -2.12 4.01 -6.09
N SER A 9 -2.46 5.27 -5.85
CA SER A 9 -3.14 5.69 -4.62
C SER A 9 -4.55 5.11 -4.52
N ALA A 10 -5.31 5.10 -5.61
CA ALA A 10 -6.64 4.47 -5.65
C ALA A 10 -6.56 2.96 -5.41
N SER A 11 -5.67 2.26 -6.11
CA SER A 11 -5.52 0.80 -5.95
C SER A 11 -5.07 0.43 -4.53
N LYS A 12 -4.08 1.12 -3.96
CA LYS A 12 -3.60 0.84 -2.59
C LYS A 12 -4.57 1.28 -1.50
N GLY A 13 -5.32 2.36 -1.72
CA GLY A 13 -6.46 2.72 -0.86
C GLY A 13 -7.56 1.65 -0.89
N GLY A 14 -7.84 1.09 -2.08
CA GLY A 14 -8.76 -0.02 -2.25
C GLY A 14 -8.38 -1.26 -1.44
N VAL A 15 -7.08 -1.61 -1.38
CA VAL A 15 -6.60 -2.71 -0.54
C VAL A 15 -6.95 -2.47 0.95
N VAL A 16 -6.76 -1.25 1.46
CA VAL A 16 -7.08 -0.93 2.86
C VAL A 16 -8.58 -1.08 3.13
N SER A 17 -9.43 -0.58 2.24
CA SER A 17 -10.89 -0.71 2.39
C SER A 17 -11.32 -2.17 2.30
N LEU A 18 -10.79 -2.93 1.33
CA LEU A 18 -11.07 -4.35 1.15
C LEU A 18 -10.72 -5.16 2.41
N THR A 19 -9.53 -4.93 2.98
CA THR A 19 -9.09 -5.60 4.21
C THR A 19 -10.07 -5.36 5.36
N ARG A 20 -10.54 -4.11 5.56
CA ARG A 20 -11.51 -3.79 6.62
C ARG A 20 -12.83 -4.50 6.41
N THR A 21 -13.36 -4.48 5.18
CA THR A 21 -14.61 -5.17 4.86
C THR A 21 -14.49 -6.68 5.10
N LEU A 22 -13.42 -7.30 4.59
CA LEU A 22 -13.18 -8.74 4.77
C LEU A 22 -13.02 -9.13 6.24
N ALA A 23 -12.35 -8.31 7.05
CA ALA A 23 -12.21 -8.59 8.48
C ALA A 23 -13.57 -8.66 9.19
N LEU A 24 -14.52 -7.79 8.83
CA LEU A 24 -15.88 -7.80 9.38
C LEU A 24 -16.70 -9.00 8.87
N GLU A 25 -16.60 -9.33 7.59
CA GLU A 25 -17.37 -10.42 6.97
C GLU A 25 -16.91 -11.81 7.44
N LEU A 26 -15.59 -11.99 7.57
CA LEU A 26 -14.97 -13.28 7.84
C LEU A 26 -14.75 -13.55 9.34
N GLY A 27 -14.89 -12.53 10.19
CA GLY A 27 -14.69 -12.67 11.63
C GLY A 27 -15.56 -13.74 12.29
N LYS A 28 -16.78 -13.97 11.78
CA LYS A 28 -17.67 -15.05 12.27
C LYS A 28 -17.11 -16.46 12.06
N PHE A 29 -16.17 -16.61 11.12
CA PHE A 29 -15.46 -17.85 10.85
C PHE A 29 -14.10 -17.92 11.55
N GLN A 30 -13.80 -16.99 12.46
CA GLN A 30 -12.49 -16.88 13.12
C GLN A 30 -11.32 -16.65 12.14
N ILE A 31 -11.59 -15.99 11.02
CA ILE A 31 -10.57 -15.64 10.02
C ILE A 31 -10.24 -14.15 10.14
N THR A 32 -8.96 -13.84 10.27
CA THR A 32 -8.46 -12.46 10.31
C THR A 32 -8.03 -11.98 8.93
N SER A 33 -8.29 -10.73 8.59
CA SER A 33 -7.75 -10.06 7.39
C SER A 33 -6.97 -8.82 7.79
N ASN A 34 -5.73 -8.71 7.32
CA ASN A 34 -4.82 -7.62 7.64
C ASN A 34 -4.09 -7.14 6.39
N ALA A 35 -3.66 -5.88 6.39
CA ALA A 35 -2.85 -5.29 5.34
C ALA A 35 -1.64 -4.59 5.95
N VAL A 36 -0.49 -4.76 5.29
CA VAL A 36 0.73 -4.03 5.61
C VAL A 36 0.90 -2.93 4.58
N ALA A 37 1.20 -1.71 5.05
CA ALA A 37 1.54 -0.58 4.20
C ALA A 37 3.04 -0.28 4.37
N PRO A 38 3.92 -0.84 3.52
CA PRO A 38 5.35 -0.59 3.61
C PRO A 38 5.67 0.89 3.37
N GLY A 39 6.67 1.38 4.09
CA GLY A 39 7.33 2.64 3.77
C GLY A 39 8.26 2.51 2.57
N LEU A 40 9.27 3.38 2.49
CA LEU A 40 10.33 3.24 1.49
C LEU A 40 11.23 2.06 1.86
N ILE A 41 11.40 1.13 0.93
CA ILE A 41 12.22 -0.07 1.10
C ILE A 41 13.21 -0.12 -0.05
N ASP A 42 14.48 -0.37 0.30
CA ASP A 42 15.56 -0.51 -0.68
C ASP A 42 15.35 -1.75 -1.57
N THR A 43 14.73 -1.51 -2.71
CA THR A 43 14.34 -2.51 -3.71
C THR A 43 14.77 -2.04 -5.09
N PRO A 44 14.87 -2.93 -6.09
CA PRO A 44 15.16 -2.51 -7.46
C PRO A 44 14.20 -1.41 -7.97
N LEU A 45 12.92 -1.44 -7.57
CA LEU A 45 11.95 -0.41 -7.92
C LEU A 45 12.33 0.96 -7.34
N TYR A 46 12.74 1.02 -6.07
CA TYR A 46 13.19 2.26 -5.44
C TYR A 46 14.50 2.76 -6.07
N ARG A 47 15.43 1.86 -6.38
CA ARG A 47 16.73 2.19 -7.01
C ARG A 47 16.60 2.74 -8.44
N GLN A 48 15.47 2.50 -9.13
CA GLN A 48 15.18 3.06 -10.45
C GLN A 48 14.75 4.53 -10.42
N LEU A 49 14.40 5.06 -9.24
CA LEU A 49 14.12 6.49 -9.11
C LEU A 49 15.40 7.30 -9.36
N LYS A 50 15.23 8.50 -9.93
CA LYS A 50 16.37 9.41 -10.10
C LYS A 50 17.00 9.73 -8.74
N PRO A 51 18.33 9.90 -8.64
CA PRO A 51 19.00 10.21 -7.37
C PRO A 51 18.37 11.41 -6.64
N GLU A 52 18.00 12.47 -7.38
CA GLU A 52 17.35 13.67 -6.82
C GLU A 52 16.00 13.36 -6.14
N VAL A 53 15.28 12.36 -6.64
CA VAL A 53 13.99 11.93 -6.08
C VAL A 53 14.20 11.00 -4.89
N GLN A 54 15.26 10.20 -4.90
CA GLN A 54 15.65 9.35 -3.77
C GLN A 54 16.09 10.20 -2.57
N GLU A 55 16.87 11.25 -2.77
CA GLU A 55 17.30 12.15 -1.69
C GLU A 55 16.14 12.94 -1.06
N ARG A 56 15.06 13.18 -1.82
CA ARG A 56 13.88 13.91 -1.36
C ARG A 56 12.88 13.04 -0.58
N LEU A 57 12.98 11.72 -0.68
CA LEU A 57 12.01 10.75 -0.15
C LEU A 57 12.59 9.95 1.02
#